data_AF-A0A0B1SRP3-F1
#
_entry.id   AF-A0A0B1SRP3-F1
#
_cell.length_a   1.000
_cell.length_b   1.000
_cell.length_c   1.000
_cell.angle_alpha   90.00
_cell.angle_beta   90.00
_cell.angle_gamma   90.00
#
_symmetry.space_group_name_H-M   'P 1'
#
loop_
_entity.id
_entity.type
_entity.pdbx_description
1 polymer ?
#
loop_
_entity_poly.entity_id
_entity_poly.type
_entity_poly.pdbx_seq_one_letter_code
_entity_poly.pdbx_strand_id
1 'polypeptide(L)'
;MSCVHFSDELKKNYNAKHYFLEVNLGHLKQFDEDAESKLRTYPGKFLPAFEEAARTVADELTAPRPEGEEEMKDIQISLTLDEYPTSIRRVKSAQVSQVVKISGIIVAASQVRAKATKITLQCRTCRHTISDQVLKPGLEGFQLPRSCRAPQSGQLQRCPVDPYHIVPDKCHCVDYQTLKLQENPEDVPHGEMPRHLQLYCDRYLTDKVAPGNRVTLVGVFSIKKLFQKSKGNKDKTLTGIRTPYLRVLGIHVETGGPGRAEFRQFTPDEERNFKSVT
;
A
#
# COMPACT_ATOMS: atom_id res chain seq x y z
N MET A 1 21.00 -2.67 19.52
CA MET A 1 19.80 -2.65 20.39
C MET A 1 18.48 -2.53 19.62
N SER A 2 18.46 -2.01 18.38
CA SER A 2 17.24 -1.81 17.58
C SER A 2 16.60 -3.08 17.01
N CYS A 3 17.37 -4.10 16.59
CA CYS A 3 16.80 -5.30 15.95
C CYS A 3 15.96 -6.18 16.89
N VAL A 4 16.30 -6.26 18.18
CA VAL A 4 15.59 -7.12 19.16
C VAL A 4 14.15 -6.64 19.37
N HIS A 5 13.93 -5.33 19.36
CA HIS A 5 12.60 -4.74 19.52
C HIS A 5 11.63 -5.13 18.39
N PHE A 6 12.10 -5.19 17.14
CA PHE A 6 11.25 -5.54 16.00
C PHE A 6 10.84 -7.01 16.03
N SER A 7 11.71 -7.92 16.47
CA SER A 7 11.40 -9.34 16.61
C SER A 7 10.32 -9.61 17.66
N ASP A 8 10.42 -8.94 18.81
CA ASP A 8 9.43 -9.07 19.88
C ASP A 8 8.06 -8.50 19.47
N GLU A 9 8.06 -7.35 18.81
CA GLU A 9 6.86 -6.71 18.29
C GLU A 9 6.19 -7.58 17.20
N LEU A 10 6.98 -8.13 16.29
CA LEU A 10 6.50 -9.03 15.25
C LEU A 10 5.84 -10.28 15.85
N LYS A 11 6.48 -10.89 16.86
CA LYS A 11 5.93 -12.07 17.56
C LYS A 11 4.63 -11.73 18.29
N LYS A 12 4.58 -10.60 18.99
CA LYS A 12 3.38 -10.12 19.68
C LYS A 12 2.23 -9.86 18.71
N ASN A 13 2.50 -9.16 17.60
CA ASN A 13 1.52 -8.84 16.58
C ASN A 13 1.00 -10.10 15.88
N TYR A 14 1.90 -11.05 15.57
CA TYR A 14 1.52 -12.33 14.96
C TYR A 14 0.61 -13.15 15.88
N ASN A 15 0.94 -13.27 17.16
CA ASN A 15 0.12 -13.97 18.16
C ASN A 15 -1.26 -13.31 18.35
N ALA A 16 -1.32 -11.98 18.21
CA ALA A 16 -2.56 -11.21 18.23
C ALA A 16 -3.33 -11.22 16.89
N LYS A 17 -2.85 -11.97 15.88
CA LYS A 17 -3.42 -12.03 14.51
C LYS A 17 -3.43 -10.69 13.78
N HIS A 18 -2.51 -9.81 14.16
CA HIS A 18 -2.21 -8.57 13.46
C HIS A 18 -0.95 -8.75 12.60
N TYR A 19 -1.13 -8.89 11.29
CA TYR A 19 -0.03 -9.15 10.35
C TYR A 19 0.56 -7.86 9.78
N PHE A 20 0.93 -6.93 10.67
CA PHE A 20 1.63 -5.70 10.28
C PHE A 20 2.81 -5.39 11.22
N LEU A 21 3.81 -4.70 10.69
CA LEU A 21 4.97 -4.22 11.43
C LEU A 21 5.26 -2.78 11.03
N GLU A 22 5.41 -1.89 12.01
CA GLU A 22 5.82 -0.50 11.79
C GLU A 22 7.34 -0.38 11.91
N VAL A 23 7.99 0.12 10.86
CA VAL A 23 9.45 0.24 10.79
C VAL A 23 9.82 1.71 10.57
N ASN A 24 10.62 2.23 11.49
CA ASN A 24 11.20 3.56 11.35
C ASN A 24 12.45 3.50 10.46
N LEU A 25 12.46 4.32 9.41
CA LEU A 25 13.59 4.46 8.49
C LEU A 25 14.86 5.01 9.17
N GLY A 26 14.73 5.78 10.25
CA GLY A 26 15.86 6.23 11.06
C GLY A 26 16.62 5.06 11.71
N HIS A 27 15.91 4.03 12.16
CA HIS A 27 16.55 2.81 12.71
C HIS A 27 17.23 2.00 11.60
N LEU A 28 16.62 1.93 10.41
CA LEU A 28 17.22 1.25 9.26
C LEU A 28 18.52 1.95 8.85
N LYS A 29 18.53 3.28 8.80
CA LYS A 29 19.72 4.08 8.46
C LYS A 29 20.89 3.85 9.41
N GLN A 30 20.63 3.67 10.71
CA GLN A 30 21.67 3.38 11.71
C GLN A 30 22.28 1.98 11.54
N PHE A 31 21.51 1.02 11.02
CA PHE A 31 21.96 -0.34 10.79
C PHE A 31 22.67 -0.49 9.44
N ASP A 32 22.04 0.00 8.37
CA ASP A 32 22.53 -0.09 7.00
C ASP A 32 22.06 1.13 6.20
N GLU A 33 23.00 2.03 5.92
CA GLU A 33 22.76 3.25 5.13
C GLU A 33 22.44 2.93 3.65
N ASP A 34 23.04 1.88 3.09
CA ASP A 34 22.80 1.48 1.71
C ASP A 34 21.39 0.92 1.53
N ALA A 35 20.91 0.12 2.49
CA ALA A 35 19.54 -0.39 2.50
C ALA A 35 18.52 0.75 2.54
N GLU A 36 18.75 1.76 3.37
CA GLU A 36 17.88 2.92 3.49
C GLU A 36 17.82 3.72 2.18
N SER A 37 18.97 4.02 1.58
CA SER A 37 19.07 4.74 0.32
C SER A 37 18.38 3.99 -0.83
N LYS A 38 18.57 2.67 -0.89
CA LYS A 38 17.89 1.78 -1.86
C LYS A 38 16.38 1.75 -1.65
N LEU A 39 15.91 1.70 -0.40
CA LEU A 39 14.49 1.72 -0.07
C LEU A 39 13.83 3.05 -0.46
N ARG A 40 14.51 4.19 -0.28
CA ARG A 40 14.00 5.50 -0.73
C ARG A 40 13.95 5.63 -2.25
N THR A 41 14.97 5.13 -2.94
CA THR A 41 15.12 5.29 -4.39
C THR A 41 14.29 4.28 -5.17
N TYR A 42 14.20 3.03 -4.69
CA TYR A 42 13.51 1.92 -5.36
C TYR A 42 12.56 1.14 -4.43
N PRO A 43 11.59 1.80 -3.77
CA PRO A 43 10.67 1.17 -2.83
C PRO A 43 9.85 0.05 -3.48
N GLY A 44 9.53 0.16 -4.77
CA GLY A 44 8.69 -0.84 -5.46
C GLY A 44 9.32 -2.24 -5.59
N LYS A 45 10.65 -2.36 -5.52
CA LYS A 45 11.36 -3.65 -5.52
C LYS A 45 11.82 -4.06 -4.13
N PHE A 46 12.24 -3.07 -3.32
CA PHE A 46 12.79 -3.35 -1.99
C PHE A 46 11.69 -3.74 -0.99
N LEU A 47 10.51 -3.12 -1.04
CA LEU A 47 9.43 -3.44 -0.09
C LEU A 47 8.94 -4.89 -0.17
N PRO A 48 8.66 -5.48 -1.35
CA PRO A 48 8.29 -6.89 -1.42
C PRO A 48 9.37 -7.84 -0.87
N ALA A 49 10.65 -7.57 -1.15
CA ALA A 49 11.75 -8.36 -0.60
C ALA A 49 11.83 -8.20 0.92
N PHE A 50 11.51 -7.01 1.46
CA PHE A 50 11.48 -6.78 2.89
C PHE A 50 10.30 -7.49 3.57
N GLU A 51 9.11 -7.50 2.95
CA GLU A 51 7.95 -8.27 3.41
C GLU A 51 8.22 -9.79 3.38
N GLU A 52 8.98 -10.28 2.41
CA GLU A 52 9.43 -11.67 2.32
C GLU A 52 10.43 -12.02 3.43
N ALA A 53 11.41 -11.15 3.70
CA ALA A 53 12.34 -11.34 4.80
C ALA A 53 11.64 -11.32 6.18
N ALA A 54 10.71 -10.38 6.38
CA ALA A 54 9.90 -10.31 7.59
C ALA A 54 9.06 -11.57 7.80
N ARG A 55 8.56 -12.16 6.70
CA ARG A 55 7.89 -13.45 6.73
C ARG A 55 8.83 -14.55 7.22
N THR A 56 10.02 -14.72 6.65
CA THR A 56 10.97 -15.75 7.09
C THR A 56 11.30 -15.62 8.58
N VAL A 57 11.56 -14.40 9.06
CA VAL A 57 11.86 -14.15 10.48
C VAL A 57 10.66 -14.44 11.38
N ALA A 58 9.44 -14.08 10.97
CA ALA A 58 8.24 -14.45 11.71
C ALA A 58 8.06 -15.97 11.81
N ASP A 59 8.53 -16.72 10.83
CA ASP A 59 8.43 -18.18 10.80
C ASP A 59 9.31 -18.81 11.88
N GLU A 60 10.57 -18.37 11.93
CA GLU A 60 11.54 -18.79 12.94
C GLU A 60 11.08 -18.45 14.36
N LEU A 61 10.46 -17.28 14.58
CA LEU A 61 10.06 -16.81 15.91
C LEU A 61 8.78 -17.45 16.46
N THR A 62 7.93 -17.98 15.57
CA THR A 62 6.61 -18.53 15.93
C THR A 62 6.60 -20.07 15.99
N ALA A 63 7.73 -20.72 15.69
CA ALA A 63 7.89 -22.16 15.87
C ALA A 63 8.06 -22.54 17.36
N PRO A 64 7.36 -23.58 17.88
CA PRO A 64 6.33 -24.39 17.25
C PRO A 64 4.95 -23.71 17.27
N ARG A 65 4.24 -23.75 16.14
CA ARG A 65 2.87 -23.22 16.01
C ARG A 65 1.85 -24.23 16.54
N PRO A 66 0.72 -23.75 17.11
CA PRO A 66 -0.40 -24.62 17.43
C PRO A 66 -0.98 -25.27 16.17
N GLU A 67 -1.49 -26.51 16.30
CA GLU A 67 -2.12 -27.25 15.20
C GLU A 67 -3.30 -26.44 14.62
N GLY A 68 -3.28 -26.20 13.30
CA GLY A 68 -4.33 -25.46 12.56
C GLY A 68 -3.90 -24.12 11.94
N GLU A 69 -2.73 -23.59 12.27
CA GLU A 69 -2.14 -22.38 11.64
C GLU A 69 -0.86 -22.71 10.84
N GLU A 70 -0.95 -23.72 9.96
CA GLU A 70 0.18 -24.15 9.12
C GLU A 70 0.47 -23.17 7.98
N GLU A 71 -0.55 -22.48 7.45
CA GLU A 71 -0.38 -21.50 6.37
C GLU A 71 0.08 -20.14 6.90
N MET A 72 1.31 -19.79 6.53
CA MET A 72 1.89 -18.51 6.86
C MET A 72 1.22 -17.35 6.11
N LYS A 73 0.83 -16.32 6.86
CA LYS A 73 0.22 -15.13 6.27
C LYS A 73 1.25 -14.09 5.85
N ASP A 74 0.87 -13.30 4.85
CA ASP A 74 1.66 -12.19 4.36
C ASP A 74 1.70 -11.07 5.42
N ILE A 75 2.90 -10.55 5.73
CA ILE A 75 3.09 -9.46 6.68
C ILE A 75 3.21 -8.14 5.91
N GLN A 76 2.42 -7.15 6.32
CA GLN A 76 2.50 -5.80 5.78
C GLN A 76 3.52 -4.97 6.56
N ILE A 77 4.47 -4.38 5.85
CA ILE A 77 5.40 -3.43 6.46
C ILE A 77 4.89 -2.01 6.26
N SER A 78 4.76 -1.28 7.35
CA SER A 78 4.42 0.14 7.38
C SER A 78 5.66 0.96 7.71
N LEU A 79 5.85 2.08 7.01
CA LEU A 79 7.05 2.91 7.18
C LEU A 79 6.75 4.22 7.90
N THR A 80 7.62 4.59 8.83
CA THR A 80 7.65 5.92 9.45
C THR A 80 8.96 6.63 9.14
N LEU A 81 8.89 7.96 8.99
CA LEU A 81 10.04 8.85 8.81
C LEU A 81 9.97 9.97 9.84
N ASP A 82 11.11 10.30 10.43
CA ASP A 82 11.22 11.40 11.41
C ASP A 82 11.53 12.76 10.74
N GLU A 83 11.65 12.78 9.41
CA GLU A 83 11.93 14.00 8.64
C GLU A 83 10.73 14.95 8.59
N TYR A 84 10.97 16.22 8.27
CA TYR A 84 9.88 17.18 8.07
C TYR A 84 9.02 16.81 6.85
N PRO A 85 7.68 16.90 6.97
CA PRO A 85 6.80 16.62 5.85
C PRO A 85 6.99 17.66 4.74
N THR A 86 6.93 17.19 3.49
CA THR A 86 6.99 18.03 2.30
C THR A 86 5.58 18.44 1.89
N SER A 87 5.38 19.73 1.56
CA SER A 87 4.11 20.21 1.00
C SER A 87 3.79 19.55 -0.35
N ILE A 88 2.51 19.28 -0.60
CA ILE A 88 2.00 18.68 -1.85
C ILE A 88 2.51 19.43 -3.09
N ARG A 89 2.66 20.76 -3.00
CA ARG A 89 3.13 21.61 -4.10
C ARG A 89 4.59 21.40 -4.48
N ARG A 90 5.42 20.89 -3.56
CA ARG A 90 6.85 20.63 -3.79
C ARG A 90 7.10 19.26 -4.39
N VAL A 91 6.10 18.37 -4.39
CA VAL A 91 6.19 17.04 -5.02
C VAL A 91 6.08 17.21 -6.54
N LYS A 92 7.20 16.95 -7.24
CA LYS A 92 7.35 17.10 -8.69
C LYS A 92 7.68 15.75 -9.34
N SER A 93 7.96 15.78 -10.63
CA SER A 93 8.33 14.60 -11.42
C SER A 93 9.61 13.90 -10.93
N ALA A 94 10.54 14.64 -10.30
CA ALA A 94 11.79 14.07 -9.78
C ALA A 94 11.55 13.04 -8.66
N GLN A 95 10.49 13.21 -7.86
CA GLN A 95 10.14 12.30 -6.78
C GLN A 95 9.27 11.11 -7.22
N VAL A 96 9.04 10.93 -8.53
CA VAL A 96 8.26 9.80 -9.03
C VAL A 96 9.00 8.49 -8.77
N SER A 97 8.27 7.51 -8.24
CA SER A 97 8.75 6.21 -7.77
C SER A 97 9.65 6.26 -6.53
N GLN A 98 9.74 7.39 -5.84
CA GLN A 98 10.50 7.54 -4.60
C GLN A 98 9.56 7.64 -3.38
N VAL A 99 10.10 7.34 -2.20
CA VAL A 99 9.41 7.55 -0.92
C VAL A 99 9.38 9.04 -0.59
N VAL A 100 8.19 9.54 -0.29
CA VAL A 100 7.96 10.92 0.15
C VAL A 100 7.11 10.94 1.42
N LYS A 101 7.39 11.91 2.29
CA LYS A 101 6.56 12.22 3.46
C LYS A 101 5.78 13.50 3.17
N ILE A 102 4.46 13.46 3.28
CA ILE A 102 3.58 14.61 3.05
C ILE A 102 2.59 14.78 4.19
N SER A 103 2.20 16.01 4.50
CA SER A 103 1.15 16.33 5.46
C SER A 103 -0.06 16.96 4.76
N GLY A 104 -1.24 16.81 5.36
CA GLY A 104 -2.47 17.40 4.84
C GLY A 104 -3.71 16.94 5.60
N ILE A 105 -4.87 17.30 5.07
CA ILE A 105 -6.19 16.94 5.63
C ILE A 105 -6.86 15.94 4.70
N ILE A 106 -7.42 14.86 5.24
CA ILE A 106 -8.25 13.95 4.45
C ILE A 106 -9.62 14.60 4.20
N VAL A 107 -10.03 14.73 2.94
CA VAL A 107 -11.30 15.38 2.57
C VAL A 107 -12.37 14.36 2.22
N ALA A 108 -11.96 13.23 1.68
CA ALA A 108 -12.89 12.18 1.28
C ALA A 108 -12.23 10.81 1.38
N ALA A 109 -13.02 9.82 1.77
CA ALA A 109 -12.68 8.42 1.75
C ALA A 109 -13.67 7.67 0.85
N SER A 110 -13.18 6.80 -0.02
CA SER A 110 -14.04 5.88 -0.76
C SER A 110 -14.48 4.72 0.13
N GLN A 111 -15.55 4.02 -0.25
CA GLN A 111 -15.84 2.70 0.31
C GLN A 111 -14.64 1.75 0.05
N VAL A 112 -14.39 0.87 1.01
CA VAL A 112 -13.41 -0.22 0.87
C VAL A 112 -13.87 -1.17 -0.23
N ARG A 113 -12.93 -1.59 -1.07
CA ARG A 113 -13.16 -2.51 -2.19
C ARG A 113 -12.10 -3.61 -2.17
N ALA A 114 -12.45 -4.77 -2.70
CA ALA A 114 -11.51 -5.86 -2.88
C ALA A 114 -10.67 -5.66 -4.15
N LYS A 115 -9.35 -5.88 -4.05
CA LYS A 115 -8.42 -5.92 -5.17
C LYS A 115 -7.64 -7.23 -5.12
N ALA A 116 -7.54 -7.90 -6.27
CA ALA A 116 -6.71 -9.09 -6.37
C ALA A 116 -5.22 -8.75 -6.25
N THR A 117 -4.49 -9.55 -5.47
CA THR A 117 -3.02 -9.53 -5.36
C THR A 117 -2.41 -10.68 -6.15
N LYS A 118 -3.04 -11.86 -6.09
CA LYS A 118 -2.69 -13.02 -6.91
C LYS A 118 -3.91 -13.45 -7.70
N ILE A 119 -3.73 -13.62 -9.01
CA ILE A 119 -4.82 -14.06 -9.89
C ILE A 119 -4.47 -15.39 -10.56
N THR A 120 -5.50 -16.20 -10.74
CA THR A 120 -5.44 -17.43 -11.53
C THR A 120 -6.15 -17.20 -12.85
N LEU A 121 -5.46 -17.47 -13.96
CA LEU A 121 -5.98 -17.35 -15.30
C LEU A 121 -6.32 -18.71 -15.86
N GLN A 122 -7.46 -18.86 -16.52
CA GLN A 122 -7.83 -20.08 -17.20
C GLN A 122 -8.20 -19.80 -18.66
N CYS A 123 -7.63 -20.60 -19.57
CA CYS A 123 -7.97 -20.55 -20.98
C CYS A 123 -9.38 -21.13 -21.20
N ARG A 124 -10.23 -20.42 -21.95
CA ARG A 124 -11.61 -20.84 -22.26
C ARG A 124 -11.66 -22.10 -23.13
N THR A 125 -10.69 -22.28 -24.03
CA THR A 125 -10.71 -23.37 -25.02
C THR A 125 -10.02 -24.62 -24.49
N CYS A 126 -8.76 -24.52 -24.08
CA CYS A 126 -7.97 -25.68 -23.68
C CYS A 126 -7.91 -25.93 -22.17
N ARG A 127 -8.61 -25.11 -21.36
CA ARG A 127 -8.62 -25.18 -19.89
C ARG A 127 -7.25 -25.08 -19.21
N HIS A 128 -6.19 -24.78 -19.96
CA HIS A 128 -4.87 -24.53 -19.42
C HIS A 128 -4.93 -23.37 -18.42
N THR A 129 -4.38 -23.61 -17.23
CA THR A 129 -4.48 -22.70 -16.09
C THR A 129 -3.09 -22.16 -15.76
N ILE A 130 -2.99 -20.85 -15.58
CA ILE A 130 -1.81 -20.17 -15.04
C ILE A 130 -2.20 -19.66 -13.66
N SER A 131 -1.73 -20.33 -12.61
CA SER A 131 -1.97 -19.95 -11.22
C SER A 131 -0.99 -18.89 -10.73
N ASP A 132 -1.35 -18.24 -9.61
CA ASP A 132 -0.49 -17.39 -8.78
C ASP A 132 0.26 -16.27 -9.53
N GLN A 133 -0.39 -15.66 -10.53
CA GLN A 133 0.17 -14.47 -11.15
C GLN A 133 0.09 -13.30 -10.17
N VAL A 134 1.25 -12.84 -9.70
CA VAL A 134 1.37 -11.70 -8.79
C VAL A 134 1.09 -10.40 -9.54
N LEU A 135 0.10 -9.65 -9.05
CA LEU A 135 -0.23 -8.34 -9.55
C LEU A 135 0.65 -7.28 -8.91
N LYS A 136 1.10 -6.31 -9.72
CA LYS A 136 1.85 -5.18 -9.19
C LYS A 136 0.97 -4.36 -8.25
N PRO A 137 1.52 -3.91 -7.10
CA PRO A 137 0.77 -3.07 -6.19
C PRO A 137 0.46 -1.69 -6.80
N GLY A 138 -0.56 -1.01 -6.27
CA GLY A 138 -1.01 0.30 -6.76
C GLY A 138 -2.13 0.23 -7.81
N LEU A 139 -2.39 1.34 -8.49
CA LEU A 139 -3.55 1.50 -9.39
C LEU A 139 -3.22 1.12 -10.86
N GLU A 140 -2.33 0.15 -11.05
CA GLU A 140 -1.98 -0.39 -12.36
C GLU A 140 -2.91 -1.57 -12.71
N GLY A 141 -3.49 -1.53 -13.92
CA GLY A 141 -4.25 -2.67 -14.45
C GLY A 141 -3.35 -3.83 -14.86
N PHE A 142 -3.94 -5.03 -14.93
CA PHE A 142 -3.27 -6.22 -15.45
C PHE A 142 -3.68 -6.47 -16.89
N GLN A 143 -2.70 -6.67 -17.77
CA GLN A 143 -2.96 -7.05 -19.16
C GLN A 143 -2.96 -8.57 -19.29
N LEU A 144 -4.10 -9.12 -19.71
CA LEU A 144 -4.22 -10.55 -19.97
C LEU A 144 -3.32 -10.96 -21.17
N PRO A 145 -2.68 -12.14 -21.11
CA PRO A 145 -1.93 -12.66 -22.25
C PRO A 145 -2.82 -12.83 -23.48
N ARG A 146 -2.36 -12.32 -24.62
CA ARG A 146 -3.11 -12.38 -25.89
C ARG A 146 -3.07 -13.75 -26.57
N SER A 147 -2.08 -14.56 -26.24
CA SER A 147 -1.90 -15.91 -26.76
C SER A 147 -1.93 -16.94 -25.64
N CYS A 148 -2.51 -18.10 -25.93
CA CYS A 148 -2.47 -19.24 -25.02
C CYS A 148 -1.04 -19.77 -24.87
N ARG A 149 -0.59 -19.98 -23.63
CA ARG A 149 0.74 -20.54 -23.30
C ARG A 149 0.72 -22.07 -23.11
N ALA A 150 -0.39 -22.74 -23.42
CA ALA A 150 -0.48 -24.19 -23.33
C ALA A 150 0.55 -24.86 -24.28
N PRO A 151 1.16 -25.99 -23.86
CA PRO A 151 1.99 -26.77 -24.77
C PRO A 151 1.17 -27.22 -25.98
N GLN A 152 1.64 -26.89 -27.17
CA GLN A 152 0.97 -27.16 -28.46
C GLN A 152 1.03 -28.66 -28.83
N SER A 153 1.70 -29.49 -28.04
CA SER A 153 1.82 -30.93 -28.26
C SER A 153 0.49 -31.62 -27.98
N GLY A 154 -0.33 -31.77 -29.04
CA GLY A 154 -1.56 -32.56 -29.04
C GLY A 154 -2.87 -31.79 -29.24
N GLN A 155 -2.85 -30.47 -29.48
CA GLN A 155 -4.08 -29.69 -29.70
C GLN A 155 -4.44 -29.60 -31.19
N LEU A 156 -5.60 -30.16 -31.55
CA LEU A 156 -6.17 -30.14 -32.90
C LEU A 156 -6.63 -28.73 -33.34
N GLN A 157 -6.84 -27.81 -32.37
CA GLN A 157 -7.40 -26.48 -32.63
C GLN A 157 -6.62 -25.40 -31.89
N ARG A 158 -6.19 -24.38 -32.63
CA ARG A 158 -5.51 -23.20 -32.06
C ARG A 158 -6.50 -22.43 -31.19
N CYS A 159 -6.06 -22.06 -29.98
CA CYS A 159 -6.83 -21.19 -29.11
C CYS A 159 -7.02 -19.80 -29.75
N PRO A 160 -8.19 -19.16 -29.57
CA PRO A 160 -8.44 -17.81 -30.09
C PRO A 160 -7.53 -16.77 -29.42
N VAL A 161 -7.48 -15.57 -30.02
CA VAL A 161 -6.80 -14.41 -29.43
C VAL A 161 -7.54 -13.99 -28.15
N ASP A 162 -6.79 -13.61 -27.13
CA ASP A 162 -7.27 -13.27 -25.78
C ASP A 162 -8.12 -14.38 -25.12
N PRO A 163 -7.60 -15.63 -25.01
CA PRO A 163 -8.40 -16.78 -24.59
C PRO A 163 -8.53 -16.91 -23.07
N TYR A 164 -7.74 -16.16 -22.30
CA TYR A 164 -7.71 -16.25 -20.84
C TYR A 164 -8.81 -15.41 -20.19
N HIS A 165 -9.41 -15.97 -19.14
CA HIS A 165 -10.24 -15.24 -18.19
C HIS A 165 -9.72 -15.48 -16.77
N ILE A 166 -10.04 -14.55 -15.87
CA ILE A 166 -9.67 -14.66 -14.45
C ILE A 166 -10.68 -15.57 -13.78
N VAL A 167 -10.20 -16.55 -13.02
CA VAL A 167 -11.03 -17.45 -12.20
C VAL A 167 -11.16 -16.84 -10.80
N PRO A 168 -12.29 -16.20 -10.45
CA PRO A 168 -12.42 -15.46 -9.20
C PRO A 168 -12.24 -16.36 -7.97
N ASP A 169 -12.69 -17.61 -8.05
CA ASP A 169 -12.65 -18.58 -6.93
C ASP A 169 -11.22 -18.95 -6.50
N LYS A 170 -10.23 -18.75 -7.38
CA LYS A 170 -8.81 -19.06 -7.14
C LYS A 170 -7.95 -17.79 -7.10
N CYS A 171 -8.54 -16.65 -6.80
CA CYS A 171 -7.84 -15.39 -6.65
C CYS A 171 -7.67 -15.03 -5.18
N HIS A 172 -6.51 -14.49 -4.83
CA HIS A 172 -6.28 -13.90 -3.52
C HIS A 172 -6.54 -12.41 -3.59
N CYS A 173 -7.45 -11.92 -2.75
CA CYS A 173 -7.89 -10.53 -2.71
C CYS A 173 -7.50 -9.86 -1.40
N VAL A 174 -7.15 -8.59 -1.48
CA VAL A 174 -6.89 -7.70 -0.34
C VAL A 174 -7.78 -6.48 -0.41
N ASP A 175 -8.08 -5.91 0.74
CA ASP A 175 -8.81 -4.66 0.81
C ASP A 175 -7.96 -3.50 0.33
N TYR A 176 -8.58 -2.61 -0.44
CA TYR A 176 -8.00 -1.34 -0.83
C TYR A 176 -9.03 -0.22 -0.69
N GLN A 177 -8.52 0.98 -0.42
CA GLN A 177 -9.31 2.18 -0.29
C GLN A 177 -8.62 3.34 -1.01
N THR A 178 -9.41 4.24 -1.57
CA THR A 178 -8.93 5.49 -2.13
C THR A 178 -9.29 6.64 -1.20
N LEU A 179 -8.31 7.43 -0.81
CA LEU A 179 -8.53 8.66 -0.05
C LEU A 179 -8.17 9.88 -0.89
N LYS A 180 -8.72 11.05 -0.52
CA LYS A 180 -8.32 12.35 -1.07
C LYS A 180 -7.67 13.17 0.03
N LEU A 181 -6.40 13.50 -0.16
CA LEU A 181 -5.64 14.42 0.69
C LEU A 181 -5.72 15.82 0.11
N GLN A 182 -5.97 16.82 0.94
CA GLN A 182 -5.84 18.23 0.61
C GLN A 182 -4.68 18.84 1.40
N GLU A 183 -3.99 19.82 0.81
CA GLU A 183 -2.93 20.57 1.50
C GLU A 183 -3.50 21.29 2.74
N ASN A 184 -2.66 21.48 3.76
CA ASN A 184 -3.05 22.25 4.94
C ASN A 184 -3.34 23.70 4.52
N PRO A 185 -4.33 24.37 5.15
CA PRO A 185 -4.65 25.75 4.82
C PRO A 185 -3.46 26.70 5.05
N GLU A 186 -2.56 26.34 5.96
CA GLU A 186 -1.33 27.06 6.31
C GLU A 186 -0.28 27.03 5.18
N ASP A 187 -0.29 25.97 4.35
CA ASP A 187 0.65 25.78 3.23
C ASP A 187 0.14 26.39 1.91
N VAL A 188 -1.10 26.90 1.89
CA VAL A 188 -1.76 27.40 0.67
C VAL A 188 -1.36 28.87 0.45
N PRO A 189 -0.79 29.22 -0.72
CA PRO A 189 -0.48 30.60 -1.06
C PRO A 189 -1.75 31.45 -1.12
N HIS A 190 -1.67 32.69 -0.63
CA HIS A 190 -2.76 33.66 -0.71
C HIS A 190 -3.25 33.82 -2.16
N GLY A 191 -4.56 33.69 -2.36
CA GLY A 191 -5.21 33.87 -3.66
C GLY A 191 -5.26 32.62 -4.55
N GLU A 192 -4.74 31.48 -4.10
CA GLU A 192 -4.87 30.20 -4.82
C GLU A 192 -5.82 29.22 -4.13
N MET A 193 -6.40 28.32 -4.92
CA MET A 193 -7.20 27.21 -4.40
C MET A 193 -6.30 26.07 -3.92
N PRO A 194 -6.60 25.42 -2.77
CA PRO A 194 -5.84 24.27 -2.30
C PRO A 194 -5.88 23.11 -3.31
N ARG A 195 -4.73 22.48 -3.59
CA ARG A 195 -4.68 21.28 -4.41
C ARG A 195 -5.01 20.05 -3.57
N HIS A 196 -5.35 18.98 -4.27
CA HIS A 196 -5.61 17.69 -3.67
C HIS A 196 -4.81 16.60 -4.37
N LEU A 197 -4.49 15.54 -3.64
CA LEU A 197 -3.78 14.37 -4.11
C LEU A 197 -4.60 13.12 -3.79
N GLN A 198 -4.68 12.21 -4.76
CA GLN A 198 -5.32 10.93 -4.54
C GLN A 198 -4.35 9.96 -3.86
N LEU A 199 -4.81 9.32 -2.80
CA LEU A 199 -4.09 8.31 -2.05
C LEU A 199 -4.63 6.91 -2.35
N TYR A 200 -3.75 5.93 -2.33
CA TYR A 200 -4.06 4.51 -2.40
C TYR A 200 -3.60 3.85 -1.11
N CYS A 201 -4.53 3.27 -0.35
CA CYS A 201 -4.26 2.52 0.87
C CYS A 201 -4.59 1.04 0.64
N ASP A 202 -3.76 0.14 1.16
CA ASP A 202 -3.92 -1.31 1.06
C ASP A 202 -3.95 -1.98 2.45
N ARG A 203 -4.67 -3.11 2.54
CA ARG A 203 -4.66 -4.02 3.71
C ARG A 203 -4.98 -3.26 5.02
N TYR A 204 -4.07 -3.24 5.99
CA TYR A 204 -4.25 -2.64 7.31
C TYR A 204 -4.32 -1.11 7.31
N LEU A 205 -4.03 -0.45 6.18
CA LEU A 205 -4.14 1.01 6.07
C LEU A 205 -5.53 1.47 5.60
N THR A 206 -6.43 0.53 5.30
CA THR A 206 -7.83 0.84 4.99
C THR A 206 -8.60 1.18 6.26
N ASP A 207 -9.53 2.12 6.15
CA ASP A 207 -10.42 2.58 7.24
C ASP A 207 -9.71 3.12 8.50
N LYS A 208 -8.39 3.36 8.45
CA LYS A 208 -7.63 3.95 9.57
C LYS A 208 -7.93 5.44 9.82
N VAL A 209 -8.48 6.14 8.82
CA VAL A 209 -8.58 7.61 8.82
C VAL A 209 -9.91 8.09 8.29
N ALA A 210 -10.59 8.91 9.10
CA ALA A 210 -11.81 9.58 8.71
C ALA A 210 -11.54 10.90 7.97
N PRO A 211 -12.44 11.32 7.05
CA PRO A 211 -12.45 12.68 6.52
C PRO A 211 -12.51 13.74 7.62
N GLY A 212 -11.74 14.82 7.48
CA GLY A 212 -11.58 15.91 8.44
C GLY A 212 -10.30 15.83 9.27
N ASN A 213 -9.63 14.67 9.31
CA ASN A 213 -8.42 14.50 10.11
C ASN A 213 -7.18 15.06 9.40
N ARG A 214 -6.31 15.76 10.16
CA ARG A 214 -4.93 16.07 9.71
C ARG A 214 -4.07 14.83 9.88
N VAL A 215 -3.35 14.51 8.82
CA VAL A 215 -2.53 13.30 8.73
C VAL A 215 -1.17 13.65 8.16
N THR A 216 -0.17 12.92 8.63
CA THR A 216 1.15 12.86 8.04
C THR A 216 1.32 11.47 7.44
N LEU A 217 1.62 11.42 6.15
CA LEU A 217 1.63 10.19 5.36
C LEU A 217 3.01 9.95 4.79
N VAL A 218 3.43 8.69 4.83
CA VAL A 218 4.59 8.20 4.11
C VAL A 218 4.09 7.37 2.95
N GLY A 219 4.59 7.64 1.74
CA GLY A 219 4.16 6.90 0.58
C GLY A 219 5.07 7.01 -0.62
N VAL A 220 4.83 6.17 -1.61
CA VAL A 220 5.52 6.22 -2.91
C VAL A 220 4.71 7.06 -3.87
N PHE A 221 5.29 8.14 -4.38
CA PHE A 221 4.64 8.96 -5.40
C PHE A 221 4.68 8.24 -6.74
N SER A 222 3.51 7.90 -7.30
CA SER A 222 3.41 7.09 -8.50
C SER A 222 2.43 7.68 -9.51
N ILE A 223 2.46 7.16 -10.73
CA ILE A 223 1.61 7.60 -11.83
C ILE A 223 0.67 6.50 -12.27
N LYS A 224 -0.61 6.82 -12.46
CA LYS A 224 -1.58 5.86 -12.96
C LYS A 224 -1.26 5.54 -14.41
N LYS A 225 -1.12 4.25 -14.72
CA LYS A 225 -1.07 3.78 -16.11
C LYS A 225 -2.51 3.56 -16.56
N LEU A 226 -3.09 4.57 -17.20
CA LEU A 226 -4.35 4.41 -17.90
C LEU A 226 -4.08 3.58 -19.16
N PHE A 227 -4.60 2.35 -19.20
CA PHE A 227 -4.68 1.60 -20.44
C PHE A 227 -5.73 2.30 -21.30
N GLN A 228 -5.29 2.89 -22.42
CA GLN A 228 -6.22 3.48 -23.37
C GLN A 228 -7.13 2.38 -23.90
N LYS A 229 -8.39 2.36 -23.45
CA LYS A 229 -9.45 1.74 -24.24
C LYS A 229 -9.54 2.57 -25.50
N SER A 230 -9.11 2.01 -26.63
CA SER A 230 -9.36 2.57 -27.96
C SER A 230 -10.88 2.70 -28.15
N LYS A 231 -11.44 3.84 -27.76
CA LYS A 231 -12.81 4.23 -28.06
C LYS A 231 -12.83 5.75 -28.21
N GLY A 232 -12.84 6.17 -29.48
CA GLY A 232 -13.27 7.50 -29.87
C GLY A 232 -12.15 8.52 -30.01
N ASN A 233 -12.06 9.05 -31.21
CA ASN A 233 -11.34 10.24 -31.67
C ASN A 233 -11.38 11.42 -30.66
N LYS A 234 -10.44 11.48 -29.72
CA LYS A 234 -10.12 12.69 -28.94
C LYS A 234 -8.60 12.80 -28.81
N ASP A 235 -8.07 13.81 -29.48
CA ASP A 235 -6.72 14.40 -29.35
C ASP A 235 -5.55 13.47 -29.01
N LYS A 236 -4.83 13.09 -30.07
CA LYS A 236 -3.53 12.39 -30.04
C LYS A 236 -2.39 13.22 -29.39
N THR A 237 -2.67 14.38 -28.81
CA THR A 237 -1.70 15.27 -28.15
C THR A 237 -1.54 15.01 -26.65
N LEU A 238 -2.41 14.18 -26.04
CA LEU A 238 -2.42 13.89 -24.61
C LEU A 238 -1.69 12.59 -24.20
N THR A 239 -0.95 11.97 -25.13
CA THR A 239 -0.33 10.64 -24.98
C THR A 239 0.70 10.53 -23.84
N GLY A 240 1.16 11.67 -23.30
CA GLY A 240 2.13 11.74 -22.20
C GLY A 240 1.56 12.13 -20.83
N ILE A 241 0.32 12.64 -20.74
CA ILE A 241 -0.22 13.13 -19.45
C ILE A 241 -0.78 11.98 -18.64
N ARG A 242 -0.24 11.78 -17.43
CA ARG A 242 -0.69 10.75 -16.49
C ARG A 242 -1.07 11.37 -15.17
N THR A 243 -2.14 10.86 -14.56
CA THR A 243 -2.60 11.32 -13.25
C THR A 243 -1.70 10.76 -12.15
N PRO A 244 -1.11 11.60 -11.28
CA PRO A 244 -0.35 11.13 -10.13
C PRO A 244 -1.26 10.60 -9.02
N TYR A 245 -0.71 9.73 -8.19
CA TYR A 245 -1.31 9.28 -6.94
C TYR A 245 -0.20 8.90 -5.97
N LEU A 246 -0.47 8.96 -4.67
CA LEU A 246 0.43 8.45 -3.65
C LEU A 246 -0.01 7.04 -3.23
N ARG A 247 0.88 6.05 -3.35
CA ARG A 247 0.69 4.77 -2.66
C ARG A 247 1.14 4.94 -1.23
N VAL A 248 0.22 4.83 -0.29
CA VAL A 248 0.51 4.99 1.14
C VAL A 248 1.23 3.74 1.65
N LEU A 249 2.31 3.97 2.39
CA LEU A 249 3.08 2.95 3.10
C LEU A 249 2.94 3.10 4.61
N GLY A 250 2.69 4.31 5.11
CA GLY A 250 2.45 4.55 6.53
C GLY A 250 1.56 5.77 6.73
N ILE A 251 0.73 5.72 7.77
CA ILE A 251 -0.22 6.78 8.13
C ILE A 251 0.00 7.13 9.60
N HIS A 252 0.27 8.40 9.86
CA HIS A 252 0.27 8.96 11.20
C HIS A 252 -0.83 10.01 11.32
N VAL A 253 -1.79 9.79 12.20
CA VAL A 253 -2.88 10.74 12.46
C VAL A 253 -2.43 11.71 13.54
N GLU A 254 -2.52 13.01 13.27
CA GLU A 254 -2.21 14.01 14.29
C GLU A 254 -3.37 14.07 15.30
N THR A 255 -3.13 13.62 16.53
CA THR A 255 -4.13 13.56 17.60
C THR A 255 -4.27 14.88 18.39
N GLY A 256 -3.52 15.91 18.01
CA GLY A 256 -3.56 17.23 18.65
C GLY A 256 -4.74 18.09 18.16
N GLY A 257 -5.58 18.52 19.10
CA GLY A 257 -6.59 19.57 18.89
C GLY A 257 -7.98 19.24 19.45
N PRO A 258 -8.73 20.25 19.95
CA PRO A 258 -10.12 20.06 20.37
C PRO A 258 -11.02 19.84 19.14
N GLY A 259 -11.72 18.71 19.06
CA GLY A 259 -12.79 18.48 18.08
C GLY A 259 -12.60 17.36 17.05
N ARG A 260 -11.84 16.30 17.33
CA ARG A 260 -11.71 15.15 16.41
C ARG A 260 -12.34 13.86 16.95
N ALA A 261 -12.96 13.11 16.04
CA ALA A 261 -13.63 11.85 16.30
C ALA A 261 -12.66 10.66 16.13
N GLU A 262 -12.50 9.95 17.26
CA GLU A 262 -12.17 8.52 17.47
C GLU A 262 -10.75 8.01 17.81
N PHE A 263 -10.81 6.98 18.70
CA PHE A 263 -9.81 6.14 19.37
C PHE A 263 -8.60 6.81 20.04
N ARG A 264 -8.84 7.55 21.13
CA ARG A 264 -7.82 7.68 22.18
C ARG A 264 -7.71 6.35 22.93
N GLN A 265 -6.63 5.61 22.71
CA GLN A 265 -6.14 4.70 23.74
C GLN A 265 -5.57 5.59 24.85
N PHE A 266 -6.37 5.85 25.88
CA PHE A 266 -5.86 6.53 27.05
C PHE A 266 -4.82 5.64 27.71
N THR A 267 -3.67 6.22 28.02
CA THR A 267 -2.71 5.53 28.88
C THR A 267 -3.29 5.44 30.29
N PRO A 268 -2.92 4.42 31.09
CA PRO A 268 -3.38 4.31 32.47
C PRO A 268 -3.04 5.56 33.31
N ASP A 269 -1.96 6.25 32.95
CA ASP A 269 -1.53 7.50 33.60
C ASP A 269 -2.42 8.69 33.21
N GLU A 270 -2.86 8.78 31.96
CA GLU A 270 -3.87 9.76 31.55
C GLU A 270 -5.21 9.50 32.24
N GLU A 271 -5.67 8.25 32.35
CA GLU A 271 -6.90 7.91 33.07
C GLU A 271 -6.82 8.30 34.56
N ARG A 272 -5.66 8.09 35.21
CA ARG A 272 -5.42 8.52 36.59
C ARG A 272 -5.47 10.04 36.71
N ASN A 273 -4.88 10.77 35.77
CA ASN A 273 -4.93 12.23 35.74
C ASN A 273 -6.35 12.77 35.48
N PHE A 274 -7.17 12.09 34.67
CA PHE A 274 -8.58 12.47 34.51
C PHE A 274 -9.39 12.24 35.80
N LYS A 275 -9.12 11.15 36.53
CA LYS A 275 -9.80 10.83 37.79
C LYS A 275 -9.41 11.74 38.95
N SER A 276 -8.23 12.37 38.93
CA SER A 276 -7.81 13.30 39.99
C SER A 276 -8.34 14.73 39.81
N VAL A 277 -8.86 15.05 38.62
CA VAL A 277 -9.39 16.37 38.25
C VAL A 277 -10.93 16.42 38.32
N THR A 278 -11.59 15.28 38.54
CA THR A 278 -13.04 15.16 38.79
C THR A 278 -13.31 15.03 40.27
#